data_AF-A0A961QW75-F1
#
_entry.id   AF-A0A961QW75-F1
#
_cell.length_a   1.000
_cell.length_b   1.000
_cell.length_c   1.000
_cell.angle_alpha   90.00
_cell.angle_beta   90.00
_cell.angle_gamma   90.00
#
_symmetry.space_group_name_H-M   'P 1'
#
loop_
_entity.id
_entity.type
_entity.pdbx_description
1 polymer ?
#
loop_
_entity_poly.entity_id
_entity_poly.type
_entity_poly.pdbx_seq_one_letter_code
_entity_poly.pdbx_strand_id
1 'polypeptide(L)'
;MIQYSLPALTLATALTSAFALAPATALAEAPEGWSPLLEPAQLAGFLDDDGDEIRVVHITGDYAQGHIPGAGWSPYASWRSDMPNPGALRDLGHLQTIVQELGIETDTPVVVVHAGRDATDMGAAARVYWTLKSLGIEDLALLNGGFAAWTAASLPVETAPASFFPSDFTATWHEDWRATTQDVATLSQNGEATLLDARPADFFDGTTWSVAAPGTIHGAQNLTYADFFDGPRLLGAERVRAIAAQAGYTDATTTVSFCNTGHWAAINWFALSELAGYDDVRLYAESMAEYTALDLPVDNAPNRLVYAYRASARWVSSLF
;
A
#
# COMPACT_ATOMS: atom_id res chain seq x y z
N MET A 1 65.51 -39.16 -59.14
CA MET A 1 66.31 -38.36 -58.19
C MET A 1 65.39 -37.26 -57.67
N ILE A 2 64.81 -37.50 -56.49
CA ILE A 2 64.10 -36.61 -55.56
C ILE A 2 62.97 -35.72 -56.15
N GLN A 3 61.72 -36.22 -56.08
CA GLN A 3 60.50 -35.39 -56.11
C GLN A 3 60.30 -34.76 -54.73
N TYR A 4 60.21 -33.43 -54.65
CA TYR A 4 59.77 -32.70 -53.46
C TYR A 4 58.26 -32.46 -53.54
N SER A 5 57.49 -33.14 -52.68
CA SER A 5 56.09 -32.82 -52.41
C SER A 5 56.00 -31.87 -51.23
N LEU A 6 55.46 -30.67 -51.45
CA LEU A 6 55.10 -29.74 -50.38
C LEU A 6 53.79 -30.20 -49.72
N PRO A 7 53.66 -30.20 -48.38
CA PRO A 7 52.38 -30.47 -47.75
C PRO A 7 51.49 -29.22 -47.77
N ALA A 8 50.22 -29.41 -48.10
CA ALA A 8 49.20 -28.38 -48.02
C ALA A 8 48.87 -28.07 -46.55
N LEU A 9 49.06 -26.82 -46.14
CA LEU A 9 48.66 -26.31 -44.84
C LEU A 9 47.12 -26.17 -44.82
N THR A 10 46.43 -27.05 -44.10
CA THR A 10 45.00 -26.89 -43.79
C THR A 10 44.88 -26.12 -42.49
N LEU A 11 44.44 -24.85 -42.57
CA LEU A 11 44.08 -24.06 -41.39
C LEU A 11 42.75 -24.60 -40.85
N ALA A 12 42.80 -25.37 -39.76
CA ALA A 12 41.62 -25.70 -38.98
C ALA A 12 41.34 -24.54 -38.02
N THR A 13 40.36 -23.71 -38.35
CA THR A 13 39.79 -22.72 -37.42
C THR A 13 39.00 -23.45 -36.34
N ALA A 14 39.61 -23.63 -35.17
CA ALA A 14 38.89 -24.03 -33.96
C ALA A 14 38.03 -22.85 -33.49
N LEU A 15 36.71 -22.91 -33.72
CA LEU A 15 35.77 -22.07 -32.99
C LEU A 15 35.72 -22.57 -31.55
N THR A 16 36.42 -21.89 -30.65
CA THR A 16 36.17 -21.99 -29.22
C THR A 16 34.87 -21.25 -28.91
N SER A 17 33.76 -21.98 -28.82
CA SER A 17 32.52 -21.48 -28.24
C SER A 17 32.74 -21.28 -26.74
N ALA A 18 33.02 -20.05 -26.34
CA ALA A 18 32.91 -19.64 -24.94
C ALA A 18 31.41 -19.56 -24.61
N PHE A 19 30.88 -20.60 -23.95
CA PHE A 19 29.60 -20.50 -23.26
C PHE A 19 29.82 -19.58 -22.06
N ALA A 20 29.44 -18.31 -22.20
CA ALA A 20 29.28 -17.44 -21.03
C ALA A 20 28.08 -18.00 -20.25
N LEU A 21 28.34 -18.67 -19.12
CA LEU A 21 27.32 -18.85 -18.10
C LEU A 21 26.96 -17.45 -17.62
N ALA A 22 25.81 -16.92 -18.06
CA ALA A 22 25.17 -15.86 -17.31
C ALA A 22 24.86 -16.42 -15.92
N PRO A 23 25.15 -15.70 -14.81
CA PRO A 23 24.64 -16.11 -13.52
C PRO A 23 23.11 -16.18 -13.65
N ALA A 24 22.53 -17.34 -13.35
CA ALA A 24 21.12 -17.38 -13.04
C ALA A 24 20.96 -16.50 -11.80
N THR A 25 20.39 -15.31 -11.98
CA THR A 25 19.86 -14.53 -10.87
C THR A 25 18.89 -15.45 -10.16
N ALA A 26 19.24 -15.88 -8.94
CA ALA A 26 18.25 -16.48 -8.07
C ALA A 26 17.11 -15.45 -8.00
N LEU A 27 15.88 -15.91 -8.24
CA LEU A 27 14.72 -15.08 -7.95
C LEU A 27 14.82 -14.75 -6.46
N ALA A 28 14.82 -13.47 -6.11
CA ALA A 28 14.80 -13.08 -4.71
C ALA A 28 13.45 -13.58 -4.19
N GLU A 29 13.44 -14.49 -3.23
CA GLU A 29 12.21 -14.90 -2.53
C GLU A 29 12.25 -14.26 -1.14
N ALA A 30 11.09 -13.89 -0.59
CA ALA A 30 11.05 -13.42 0.79
C ALA A 30 11.72 -14.40 1.77
N PRO A 31 12.51 -13.90 2.74
CA PRO A 31 13.15 -14.73 3.75
C PRO A 31 12.16 -15.61 4.54
N GLU A 32 12.64 -16.75 5.06
CA GLU A 32 11.83 -17.64 5.89
C GLU A 32 11.25 -16.87 7.10
N GLY A 33 9.93 -16.97 7.30
CA GLY A 33 9.23 -16.26 8.38
C GLY A 33 8.77 -14.84 8.02
N TRP A 34 8.87 -14.44 6.75
CA TRP A 34 8.25 -13.23 6.24
C TRP A 34 6.74 -13.20 6.48
N SER A 35 6.21 -12.00 6.72
CA SER A 35 4.77 -11.79 6.89
C SER A 35 4.38 -10.36 6.51
N PRO A 36 3.10 -10.10 6.19
CA PRO A 36 2.65 -8.77 5.78
C PRO A 36 2.87 -7.66 6.82
N LEU A 37 3.02 -8.00 8.11
CA LEU A 37 3.25 -7.04 9.19
C LEU A 37 4.48 -7.49 10.00
N LEU A 38 5.60 -6.82 9.78
CA LEU A 38 6.87 -7.13 10.44
C LEU A 38 7.10 -6.28 11.68
N GLU A 39 7.65 -6.91 12.72
CA GLU A 39 8.21 -6.23 13.87
C GLU A 39 9.62 -5.70 13.58
N PRO A 40 10.07 -4.60 14.22
CA PRO A 40 11.40 -4.04 13.98
C PRO A 40 12.54 -5.06 14.15
N ALA A 41 12.45 -5.93 15.15
CA ALA A 41 13.47 -6.96 15.37
C ALA A 41 13.50 -8.03 14.27
N GLN A 42 12.35 -8.35 13.66
CA GLN A 42 12.29 -9.30 12.53
C GLN A 42 12.93 -8.69 11.30
N LEU A 43 12.55 -7.45 10.96
CA LEU A 43 13.15 -6.74 9.83
C LEU A 43 14.66 -6.57 10.01
N ALA A 44 15.13 -6.22 11.22
CA ALA A 44 16.55 -6.10 11.49
C ALA A 44 17.30 -7.42 11.24
N GLY A 45 16.75 -8.55 11.68
CA GLY A 45 17.33 -9.87 11.39
C GLY A 45 17.44 -10.15 9.89
N PHE A 46 16.37 -9.88 9.12
CA PHE A 46 16.41 -10.06 7.67
C PHE A 46 17.41 -9.13 6.97
N LEU A 47 17.58 -7.89 7.45
CA LEU A 47 18.55 -6.97 6.87
C LEU A 47 20.01 -7.34 7.21
N ASP A 48 20.25 -8.02 8.34
CA ASP A 48 21.57 -8.52 8.70
C ASP A 48 21.99 -9.73 7.83
N ASP A 49 21.03 -10.57 7.44
CA ASP A 49 21.28 -11.78 6.64
C ASP A 49 21.25 -11.49 5.12
N ASP A 50 20.21 -10.79 4.63
CA ASP A 50 19.89 -10.64 3.20
C ASP A 50 19.59 -9.17 2.80
N GLY A 51 20.23 -8.20 3.46
CA GLY A 51 19.91 -6.78 3.31
C GLY A 51 19.98 -6.19 1.89
N ASP A 52 20.82 -6.77 1.01
CA ASP A 52 20.92 -6.32 -0.39
C ASP A 52 19.73 -6.79 -1.26
N GLU A 53 19.00 -7.82 -0.83
CA GLU A 53 17.86 -8.40 -1.55
C GLU A 53 16.52 -7.78 -1.14
N ILE A 54 16.46 -7.11 0.02
CA ILE A 54 15.24 -6.50 0.56
C ILE A 54 15.20 -5.00 0.26
N ARG A 55 14.08 -4.51 -0.29
CA ARG A 55 13.87 -3.08 -0.50
C ARG A 55 13.02 -2.48 0.62
N VAL A 56 13.66 -1.63 1.43
CA VAL A 56 12.95 -0.79 2.41
C VAL A 56 12.56 0.54 1.77
N VAL A 57 11.27 0.88 1.79
CA VAL A 57 10.72 2.12 1.22
C VAL A 57 10.16 3.00 2.33
N HIS A 58 10.83 4.10 2.62
CA HIS A 58 10.42 5.08 3.62
C HIS A 58 9.59 6.19 2.95
N ILE A 59 8.33 6.33 3.37
CA ILE A 59 7.35 7.16 2.65
C ILE A 59 7.06 8.54 3.27
N THR A 60 7.69 8.84 4.41
CA THR A 60 7.45 10.07 5.18
C THR A 60 8.61 11.07 5.07
N GLY A 61 8.33 12.35 5.39
CA GLY A 61 9.28 13.45 5.21
C GLY A 61 10.39 13.54 6.26
N ASP A 62 10.38 12.66 7.26
CA ASP A 62 11.41 12.52 8.28
C ASP A 62 12.63 11.71 7.83
N TYR A 63 12.61 11.11 6.63
CA TYR A 63 13.72 10.36 6.03
C TYR A 63 15.09 11.04 6.15
N ALA A 64 15.18 12.34 5.85
CA ALA A 64 16.44 13.08 5.88
C ALA A 64 16.98 13.29 7.31
N GLN A 65 16.13 13.15 8.34
CA GLN A 65 16.52 13.23 9.75
C GLN A 65 17.02 11.89 10.28
N GLY A 66 16.67 10.80 9.61
CA GLY A 66 17.08 9.44 9.90
C GLY A 66 16.17 8.43 9.20
N HIS A 67 16.75 7.30 8.78
CA HIS A 67 16.01 6.19 8.19
C HIS A 67 16.69 4.85 8.49
N ILE A 68 15.97 3.77 8.23
CA ILE A 68 16.51 2.41 8.28
C ILE A 68 17.65 2.28 7.26
N PRO A 69 18.80 1.65 7.59
CA PRO A 69 19.91 1.47 6.66
C PRO A 69 19.46 0.92 5.30
N GLY A 70 20.00 1.48 4.22
CA GLY A 70 19.66 1.08 2.85
C GLY A 70 18.24 1.46 2.37
N ALA A 71 17.44 2.14 3.19
CA ALA A 71 16.09 2.53 2.79
C ALA A 71 16.06 3.61 1.69
N GLY A 72 15.18 3.42 0.72
CA GLY A 72 14.85 4.40 -0.30
C GLY A 72 13.78 5.37 0.17
N TRP A 73 13.90 6.64 -0.18
CA TRP A 73 12.83 7.61 0.06
C TRP A 73 11.86 7.66 -1.13
N SER A 74 10.57 7.42 -0.87
CA SER A 74 9.52 7.57 -1.87
C SER A 74 8.27 8.17 -1.24
N PRO A 75 8.09 9.50 -1.28
CA PRO A 75 7.08 10.17 -0.48
C PRO A 75 5.67 9.74 -0.87
N TYR A 76 4.78 9.58 0.11
CA TYR A 76 3.40 9.13 -0.09
C TYR A 76 2.64 9.89 -1.19
N ALA A 77 2.90 11.20 -1.34
CA ALA A 77 2.29 12.05 -2.36
C ALA A 77 2.58 11.58 -3.81
N SER A 78 3.69 10.88 -4.03
CA SER A 78 4.04 10.31 -5.34
C SER A 78 3.16 9.11 -5.72
N TRP A 79 2.50 8.46 -4.76
CA TRP A 79 1.72 7.23 -4.94
C TRP A 79 0.21 7.47 -5.09
N ARG A 80 -0.23 8.73 -5.02
CA ARG A 80 -1.64 9.14 -5.12
C ARG A 80 -1.75 10.41 -5.94
N SER A 81 -2.93 10.66 -6.50
CA SER A 81 -3.19 11.85 -7.31
C SER A 81 -3.23 13.13 -6.46
N ASP A 82 -3.25 14.26 -7.15
CA ASP A 82 -3.44 15.58 -6.55
C ASP A 82 -4.96 15.91 -6.45
N MET A 83 -5.28 17.17 -6.15
CA MET A 83 -6.66 17.67 -6.22
C MET A 83 -7.22 17.54 -7.65
N PRO A 84 -8.55 17.36 -7.82
CA PRO A 84 -9.60 17.50 -6.81
C PRO A 84 -9.85 16.26 -5.95
N ASN A 85 -9.38 15.07 -6.38
CA ASN A 85 -9.51 13.84 -5.60
C ASN A 85 -8.14 13.22 -5.36
N PRO A 86 -7.52 13.51 -4.21
CA PRO A 86 -6.21 12.96 -3.93
C PRO A 86 -6.27 11.45 -3.62
N GLY A 87 -7.45 10.84 -3.46
CA GLY A 87 -7.61 9.39 -3.35
C GLY A 87 -7.41 8.63 -4.68
N ALA A 88 -7.53 9.32 -5.81
CA ALA A 88 -7.35 8.73 -7.13
C ALA A 88 -5.92 8.21 -7.35
N LEU A 89 -5.80 7.23 -8.23
CA LEU A 89 -4.51 6.67 -8.65
C LEU A 89 -3.75 7.63 -9.57
N ARG A 90 -2.42 7.54 -9.52
CA ARG A 90 -1.56 8.05 -10.60
C ARG A 90 -1.66 7.12 -11.81
N ASP A 91 -1.27 7.61 -12.97
CA ASP A 91 -1.19 6.77 -14.16
C ASP A 91 -0.16 5.65 -14.00
N LEU A 92 -0.35 4.56 -14.74
CA LEU A 92 0.47 3.36 -14.62
C LEU A 92 1.95 3.62 -14.97
N GLY A 93 2.24 4.52 -15.92
CA GLY A 93 3.60 4.86 -16.32
C GLY A 93 4.38 5.60 -15.23
N HIS A 94 3.71 6.50 -14.52
CA HIS A 94 4.25 7.17 -13.34
C HIS A 94 4.54 6.18 -12.21
N LEU A 95 3.60 5.27 -11.91
CA LEU A 95 3.81 4.23 -10.90
C LEU A 95 4.97 3.30 -11.27
N GLN A 96 5.07 2.90 -12.55
CA GLN A 96 6.19 2.09 -13.05
C GLN A 96 7.53 2.81 -12.81
N THR A 97 7.60 4.10 -13.14
CA THR A 97 8.83 4.89 -12.93
C THR A 97 9.28 4.88 -11.47
N ILE A 98 8.35 5.05 -10.53
CA ILE A 98 8.69 5.02 -9.09
C ILE A 98 9.24 3.65 -8.68
N VAL A 99 8.58 2.56 -9.11
CA VAL A 99 9.02 1.19 -8.78
C VAL A 99 10.40 0.92 -9.37
N GLN A 100 10.63 1.32 -10.62
CA GLN A 100 11.92 1.23 -11.29
C GLN A 100 12.99 2.02 -10.54
N GLU A 101 12.77 3.29 -10.20
CA GLU A 101 13.74 4.13 -9.48
C GLU A 101 14.10 3.59 -8.08
N LEU A 102 13.22 2.80 -7.46
CA LEU A 102 13.49 2.08 -6.21
C LEU A 102 14.25 0.76 -6.43
N GLY A 103 14.53 0.38 -7.67
CA GLY A 103 15.21 -0.87 -8.02
C GLY A 103 14.41 -2.11 -7.62
N ILE A 104 13.07 -2.02 -7.65
CA ILE A 104 12.15 -3.11 -7.27
C ILE A 104 11.76 -3.89 -8.53
N GLU A 105 11.86 -5.22 -8.47
CA GLU A 105 11.28 -6.16 -9.42
C GLU A 105 10.08 -6.90 -8.79
N THR A 106 9.34 -7.68 -9.57
CA THR A 106 8.14 -8.43 -9.12
C THR A 106 8.38 -9.28 -7.87
N ASP A 107 9.54 -9.93 -7.79
CA ASP A 107 9.95 -10.86 -6.74
C ASP A 107 10.74 -10.18 -5.61
N THR A 108 11.08 -8.89 -5.74
CA THR A 108 11.81 -8.17 -4.68
C THR A 108 10.97 -8.10 -3.40
N PRO A 109 11.45 -8.58 -2.24
CA PRO A 109 10.78 -8.36 -0.96
C PRO A 109 10.81 -6.88 -0.59
N VAL A 110 9.64 -6.28 -0.35
CA VAL A 110 9.50 -4.84 -0.11
C VAL A 110 8.86 -4.58 1.24
N VAL A 111 9.51 -3.74 2.06
CA VAL A 111 8.96 -3.23 3.32
C VAL A 111 8.63 -1.75 3.21
N VAL A 112 7.38 -1.39 3.42
CA VAL A 112 6.94 0.02 3.46
C VAL A 112 6.98 0.54 4.89
N VAL A 113 7.65 1.67 5.08
CA VAL A 113 7.91 2.29 6.39
C VAL A 113 7.28 3.68 6.46
N HIS A 114 6.41 3.87 7.45
CA HIS A 114 5.85 5.17 7.84
C HIS A 114 6.54 5.73 9.09
N ALA A 115 6.27 6.99 9.44
CA ALA A 115 6.91 7.64 10.60
C ALA A 115 6.55 6.99 11.95
N GLY A 116 5.35 6.41 12.09
CA GLY A 116 4.95 5.69 13.30
C GLY A 116 4.39 6.56 14.42
N ARG A 117 3.88 7.76 14.12
CA ARG A 117 3.37 8.70 15.13
C ARG A 117 1.95 8.35 15.57
N ASP A 118 1.13 7.89 14.64
CA ASP A 118 -0.25 7.51 14.85
C ASP A 118 -0.73 6.51 13.78
N ALA A 119 -1.98 6.07 13.91
CA ALA A 119 -2.63 5.17 12.97
C ALA A 119 -2.82 5.78 11.56
N THR A 120 -2.87 7.12 11.43
CA THR A 120 -2.98 7.76 10.12
C THR A 120 -1.69 7.58 9.33
N ASP A 121 -0.51 7.65 9.95
CA ASP A 121 0.74 7.35 9.26
C ASP A 121 0.73 5.93 8.64
N MET A 122 0.20 4.93 9.37
CA MET A 122 0.08 3.55 8.87
C MET A 122 -0.83 3.47 7.63
N GLY A 123 -1.92 4.23 7.59
CA GLY A 123 -2.80 4.23 6.42
C GLY A 123 -2.13 4.74 5.14
N ALA A 124 -1.10 5.59 5.25
CA ALA A 124 -0.32 6.00 4.09
C ALA A 124 0.54 4.84 3.57
N ALA A 125 1.17 4.09 4.48
CA ALA A 125 1.98 2.93 4.12
C ALA A 125 1.11 1.78 3.57
N ALA A 126 -0.03 1.48 4.21
CA ALA A 126 -0.98 0.50 3.72
C ALA A 126 -1.52 0.86 2.32
N ARG A 127 -1.68 2.15 2.02
CA ARG A 127 -2.06 2.61 0.68
C ARG A 127 -0.96 2.37 -0.36
N VAL A 128 0.31 2.60 -0.01
CA VAL A 128 1.45 2.28 -0.89
C VAL A 128 1.59 0.79 -1.10
N TYR A 129 1.48 -0.01 -0.03
CA TYR A 129 1.42 -1.48 -0.08
C TYR A 129 0.35 -1.96 -1.04
N TRP A 130 -0.88 -1.44 -0.91
CA TRP A 130 -1.99 -1.80 -1.80
C TRP A 130 -1.66 -1.50 -3.27
N THR A 131 -1.03 -0.35 -3.55
CA THR A 131 -0.63 0.02 -4.90
C THR A 131 0.43 -0.93 -5.43
N LEU A 132 1.46 -1.24 -4.65
CA LEU A 132 2.52 -2.20 -5.03
C LEU A 132 1.93 -3.59 -5.30
N LYS A 133 1.02 -4.07 -4.44
CA LYS A 133 0.33 -5.35 -4.63
C LYS A 133 -0.50 -5.36 -5.92
N SER A 134 -1.18 -4.26 -6.20
CA SER A 134 -1.96 -4.08 -7.44
C SER A 134 -1.08 -3.94 -8.69
N LEU A 135 0.22 -3.66 -8.53
CA LEU A 135 1.21 -3.66 -9.61
C LEU A 135 1.86 -5.04 -9.82
N GLY A 136 1.51 -6.02 -8.99
CA GLY A 136 2.02 -7.39 -9.06
C GLY A 136 3.22 -7.68 -8.17
N ILE A 137 3.64 -6.77 -7.29
CA ILE A 137 4.69 -7.07 -6.29
C ILE A 137 4.09 -8.02 -5.25
N GLU A 138 4.75 -9.16 -5.04
CA GLU A 138 4.18 -10.27 -4.25
C GLU A 138 4.57 -10.18 -2.77
N ASP A 139 5.86 -10.08 -2.51
CA ASP A 139 6.44 -10.14 -1.16
C ASP A 139 6.47 -8.78 -0.48
N LEU A 140 5.33 -8.38 0.07
CA LEU A 140 5.16 -7.08 0.70
C LEU A 140 5.02 -7.18 2.22
N ALA A 141 5.55 -6.18 2.92
CA ALA A 141 5.32 -5.99 4.35
C ALA A 141 5.18 -4.52 4.75
N LEU A 142 4.49 -4.29 5.86
CA LEU A 142 4.47 -3.03 6.60
C LEU A 142 5.29 -3.18 7.89
N LEU A 143 6.06 -2.15 8.25
CA LEU A 143 6.76 -2.13 9.54
C LEU A 143 5.82 -1.69 10.67
N ASN A 144 5.54 -2.57 11.63
CA ASN A 144 4.60 -2.30 12.71
C ASN A 144 5.10 -1.20 13.68
N GLY A 145 4.36 -0.09 13.73
CA GLY A 145 4.74 1.10 14.47
C GLY A 145 5.80 1.96 13.77
N GLY A 146 6.14 1.64 12.52
CA GLY A 146 6.97 2.47 11.65
C GLY A 146 8.38 2.77 12.19
N PHE A 147 8.95 3.87 11.71
CA PHE A 147 10.29 4.32 12.07
C PHE A 147 10.42 4.71 13.55
N ALA A 148 9.33 5.20 14.17
CA ALA A 148 9.29 5.43 15.62
C ALA A 148 9.52 4.14 16.43
N ALA A 149 8.93 3.01 16.03
CA ALA A 149 9.16 1.74 16.71
C ALA A 149 10.58 1.20 16.46
N TRP A 150 11.11 1.37 15.25
CA TRP A 150 12.49 1.03 14.92
C TRP A 150 13.51 1.76 15.81
N THR A 151 13.37 3.08 15.92
CA THR A 151 14.24 3.91 16.76
C THR A 151 14.05 3.62 18.25
N ALA A 152 12.83 3.37 18.71
CA ALA A 152 12.56 2.97 20.09
C ALA A 152 13.21 1.62 20.45
N ALA A 153 13.37 0.72 19.48
CA ALA A 153 14.09 -0.53 19.63
C ALA A 153 15.63 -0.37 19.60
N SER A 154 16.14 0.86 19.50
CA SER A 154 17.58 1.17 19.43
C SER A 154 18.31 0.46 18.27
N LEU A 155 17.61 0.25 17.16
CA LEU A 155 18.15 -0.36 15.95
C LEU A 155 18.96 0.66 15.12
N PRO A 156 19.85 0.20 14.21
CA PRO A 156 20.72 1.08 13.42
C PRO A 156 19.95 2.10 12.58
N VAL A 157 20.48 3.31 12.42
CA VAL A 157 19.87 4.40 11.64
C VAL A 157 20.95 5.05 10.76
N GLU A 158 20.57 5.40 9.54
CA GLU A 158 21.40 6.15 8.59
C GLU A 158 20.75 7.48 8.21
N THR A 159 21.58 8.39 7.70
CA THR A 159 21.13 9.66 7.09
C THR A 159 21.64 9.84 5.66
N ALA A 160 22.56 8.98 5.22
CA ALA A 160 23.07 9.03 3.86
C ALA A 160 22.01 8.44 2.93
N PRO A 161 21.64 9.11 1.82
CA PRO A 161 20.61 8.59 0.94
C PRO A 161 21.07 7.28 0.31
N ALA A 162 20.19 6.29 0.28
CA ALA A 162 20.40 5.08 -0.50
C ALA A 162 20.32 5.41 -2.00
N SER A 163 21.07 4.66 -2.82
CA SER A 163 21.02 4.76 -4.27
C SER A 163 20.78 3.37 -4.83
N PHE A 164 19.80 3.27 -5.73
CA PHE A 164 19.48 2.03 -6.44
C PHE A 164 19.77 2.21 -7.92
N PHE A 165 20.10 1.13 -8.60
CA PHE A 165 20.02 1.11 -10.04
C PHE A 165 18.55 0.92 -10.42
N PRO A 166 18.05 1.66 -11.42
CA PRO A 166 16.69 1.43 -11.90
C PRO A 166 16.52 -0.02 -12.36
N SER A 167 15.40 -0.64 -11.98
CA SER A 167 15.05 -2.01 -12.40
C SER A 167 14.45 -2.03 -13.80
N ASP A 168 14.29 -3.21 -14.39
CA ASP A 168 13.61 -3.44 -15.67
C ASP A 168 12.10 -3.73 -15.48
N PHE A 169 11.57 -3.44 -14.28
CA PHE A 169 10.18 -3.71 -13.91
C PHE A 169 9.18 -3.19 -14.93
N THR A 170 8.23 -4.05 -15.32
CA THR A 170 7.14 -3.70 -16.24
C THR A 170 5.81 -3.75 -15.50
N ALA A 171 5.17 -2.60 -15.34
CA ALA A 171 3.96 -2.50 -14.55
C ALA A 171 2.76 -3.19 -15.22
N THR A 172 2.08 -4.04 -14.46
CA THR A 172 0.77 -4.61 -14.83
C THR A 172 -0.21 -4.29 -13.71
N TRP A 173 -1.35 -3.69 -14.03
CA TRP A 173 -2.38 -3.40 -13.04
C TRP A 173 -3.33 -4.59 -12.85
N HIS A 174 -3.49 -5.02 -11.61
CA HIS A 174 -4.40 -6.07 -11.17
C HIS A 174 -5.62 -5.47 -10.46
N GLU A 175 -6.82 -5.71 -11.00
CA GLU A 175 -8.06 -5.12 -10.47
C GLU A 175 -8.63 -5.88 -9.26
N ASP A 176 -8.03 -7.01 -8.87
CA ASP A 176 -8.48 -7.91 -7.80
C ASP A 176 -8.75 -7.19 -6.48
N TRP A 177 -7.96 -6.16 -6.18
CA TRP A 177 -7.99 -5.43 -4.91
C TRP A 177 -8.67 -4.06 -5.01
N ARG A 178 -9.18 -3.68 -6.18
CA ARG A 178 -9.77 -2.36 -6.43
C ARG A 178 -11.26 -2.46 -6.64
N ALA A 179 -12.00 -1.52 -6.06
CA ALA A 179 -13.37 -1.23 -6.45
C ALA A 179 -13.41 0.17 -7.04
N THR A 180 -13.98 0.31 -8.24
CA THR A 180 -14.22 1.63 -8.85
C THR A 180 -15.51 2.25 -8.31
N THR A 181 -15.71 3.55 -8.54
CA THR A 181 -16.95 4.23 -8.18
C THR A 181 -18.18 3.59 -8.82
N GLN A 182 -18.04 3.08 -10.05
CA GLN A 182 -19.12 2.37 -10.74
C GLN A 182 -19.45 1.03 -10.07
N ASP A 183 -18.42 0.29 -9.64
CA ASP A 183 -18.62 -0.96 -8.90
C ASP A 183 -19.35 -0.68 -7.59
N VAL A 184 -18.88 0.31 -6.82
CA VAL A 184 -19.48 0.67 -5.53
C VAL A 184 -20.91 1.17 -5.69
N ALA A 185 -21.21 1.99 -6.70
CA ALA A 185 -22.58 2.43 -6.98
C ALA A 185 -23.51 1.26 -7.29
N THR A 186 -23.01 0.24 -8.02
CA THR A 186 -23.77 -0.98 -8.34
C THR A 186 -23.99 -1.83 -7.10
N LEU A 187 -22.93 -2.08 -6.32
CA LEU A 187 -22.94 -2.86 -5.09
C LEU A 187 -23.85 -2.24 -4.01
N SER A 188 -23.85 -0.91 -3.92
CA SER A 188 -24.72 -0.13 -3.04
C SER A 188 -26.20 -0.31 -3.39
N GLN A 189 -26.54 -0.39 -4.69
CA GLN A 189 -27.93 -0.52 -5.15
C GLN A 189 -28.48 -1.95 -5.01
N ASN A 190 -27.65 -2.97 -5.24
CA ASN A 190 -28.10 -4.37 -5.20
C ASN A 190 -27.92 -5.03 -3.82
N GLY A 191 -27.09 -4.46 -2.95
CA GLY A 191 -26.80 -5.01 -1.62
C GLY A 191 -26.00 -6.32 -1.65
N GLU A 192 -25.25 -6.57 -2.72
CA GLU A 192 -24.50 -7.83 -2.94
C GLU A 192 -23.09 -7.83 -2.31
N ALA A 193 -22.65 -6.70 -1.75
CA ALA A 193 -21.36 -6.58 -1.07
C ALA A 193 -21.52 -5.89 0.28
N THR A 194 -20.54 -6.12 1.16
CA THR A 194 -20.44 -5.36 2.39
C THR A 194 -19.57 -4.12 2.18
N LEU A 195 -20.18 -2.94 2.29
CA LEU A 195 -19.48 -1.66 2.15
C LEU A 195 -19.04 -1.14 3.53
N LEU A 196 -17.75 -0.88 3.70
CA LEU A 196 -17.14 -0.49 4.97
C LEU A 196 -16.66 0.95 4.95
N ASP A 197 -17.35 1.80 5.68
CA ASP A 197 -16.87 3.13 5.98
C ASP A 197 -15.82 3.06 7.10
N ALA A 198 -14.56 3.26 6.74
CA ALA A 198 -13.43 3.24 7.67
C ALA A 198 -13.34 4.50 8.53
N ARG A 199 -14.11 5.56 8.25
CA ARG A 199 -14.02 6.83 8.97
C ARG A 199 -14.52 6.70 10.43
N PRO A 200 -14.16 7.64 11.31
CA PRO A 200 -14.80 7.73 12.63
C PRO A 200 -16.32 7.90 12.52
N ALA A 201 -17.04 7.45 13.54
CA ALA A 201 -18.52 7.37 13.54
C ALA A 201 -19.21 8.70 13.24
N ASP A 202 -18.63 9.83 13.64
CA ASP A 202 -19.20 11.15 13.39
C ASP A 202 -19.29 11.51 11.89
N PHE A 203 -18.38 10.99 11.05
CA PHE A 203 -18.43 11.12 9.60
C PHE A 203 -19.54 10.24 9.01
N PHE A 204 -19.64 9.00 9.49
CA PHE A 204 -20.65 8.04 9.09
C PHE A 204 -22.08 8.53 9.41
N ASP A 205 -22.26 9.10 10.61
CA ASP A 205 -23.52 9.68 11.08
C ASP A 205 -23.85 11.04 10.41
N GLY A 206 -22.98 11.55 9.52
CA GLY A 206 -23.15 12.83 8.85
C GLY A 206 -23.14 14.04 9.79
N THR A 207 -22.53 13.90 10.97
CA THR A 207 -22.39 14.97 11.97
C THR A 207 -21.13 15.80 11.80
N THR A 208 -20.10 15.22 11.18
CA THR A 208 -18.90 15.91 10.70
C THR A 208 -18.66 15.63 9.22
N TRP A 209 -17.75 16.40 8.59
CA TRP A 209 -17.31 16.20 7.21
C TRP A 209 -15.96 16.87 6.94
N SER A 210 -15.33 16.53 5.80
CA SER A 210 -14.06 17.12 5.38
C SER A 210 -14.11 17.52 3.91
N VAL A 211 -13.41 16.78 3.05
CA VAL A 211 -13.33 16.98 1.59
C VAL A 211 -14.57 16.50 0.84
N ALA A 212 -15.36 15.62 1.46
CA ALA A 212 -16.58 15.05 0.90
C ALA A 212 -17.82 15.56 1.63
N ALA A 213 -19.00 15.41 1.00
CA ALA A 213 -20.27 15.70 1.67
C ALA A 213 -20.50 14.77 2.89
N PRO A 214 -21.20 15.25 3.94
CA PRO A 214 -21.53 14.44 5.12
C PRO A 214 -22.49 13.29 4.79
N GLY A 215 -22.39 12.23 5.58
CA GLY A 215 -23.14 10.98 5.39
C GLY A 215 -22.22 9.87 4.89
N THR A 216 -22.79 8.73 4.54
CA THR A 216 -22.10 7.51 4.13
C THR A 216 -22.74 6.90 2.88
N ILE A 217 -22.06 5.97 2.21
CA ILE A 217 -22.64 5.25 1.07
C ILE A 217 -23.83 4.42 1.54
N HIS A 218 -24.89 4.38 0.73
CA HIS A 218 -26.11 3.64 1.07
C HIS A 218 -25.83 2.18 1.45
N GLY A 219 -26.42 1.71 2.54
CA GLY A 219 -26.23 0.34 3.04
C GLY A 219 -24.85 0.03 3.65
N ALA A 220 -23.95 1.00 3.76
CA ALA A 220 -22.64 0.80 4.36
C ALA A 220 -22.70 0.60 5.88
N GLN A 221 -21.73 -0.13 6.40
CA GLN A 221 -21.49 -0.32 7.82
C GLN A 221 -20.27 0.51 8.25
N ASN A 222 -20.24 0.97 9.50
CA ASN A 222 -19.07 1.65 10.06
C ASN A 222 -18.18 0.64 10.78
N LEU A 223 -16.98 0.45 10.26
CA LEU A 223 -15.89 -0.27 10.93
C LEU A 223 -14.71 0.68 10.94
N THR A 224 -14.51 1.42 12.03
CA THR A 224 -13.51 2.49 12.02
C THR A 224 -12.10 1.91 12.02
N TYR A 225 -11.20 2.52 11.25
CA TYR A 225 -9.79 2.09 11.18
C TYR A 225 -9.12 2.03 12.56
N ALA A 226 -9.57 2.87 13.50
CA ALA A 226 -9.01 3.00 14.83
C ALA A 226 -9.17 1.73 15.68
N ASP A 227 -10.18 0.89 15.39
CA ASP A 227 -10.43 -0.34 16.15
C ASP A 227 -9.29 -1.35 16.00
N PHE A 228 -8.49 -1.24 14.94
CA PHE A 228 -7.36 -2.12 14.65
C PHE A 228 -6.04 -1.72 15.34
N PHE A 229 -6.03 -0.70 16.20
CA PHE A 229 -4.80 -0.18 16.80
C PHE A 229 -4.75 -0.28 18.33
N ASP A 230 -3.52 -0.45 18.83
CA ASP A 230 -3.12 -0.16 20.20
C ASP A 230 -2.02 0.90 20.17
N GLY A 231 -2.38 2.15 20.46
CA GLY A 231 -1.51 3.31 20.22
C GLY A 231 -1.17 3.46 18.72
N PRO A 232 0.10 3.66 18.34
CA PRO A 232 0.50 3.77 16.93
C PRO A 232 0.73 2.41 16.24
N ARG A 233 0.47 1.29 16.94
CA ARG A 233 0.79 -0.06 16.48
C ARG A 233 -0.48 -0.79 16.03
N LEU A 234 -0.38 -1.48 14.91
CA LEU A 234 -1.47 -2.29 14.39
C LEU A 234 -1.55 -3.60 15.19
N LEU A 235 -2.77 -4.03 15.49
CA LEU A 235 -3.06 -5.29 16.18
C LEU A 235 -2.75 -6.49 15.28
N GLY A 236 -2.31 -7.59 15.89
CA GLY A 236 -2.01 -8.83 15.18
C GLY A 236 -3.24 -9.57 14.65
N ALA A 237 -3.01 -10.51 13.73
CA ALA A 237 -4.03 -11.26 12.99
C ALA A 237 -5.17 -11.86 13.85
N GLU A 238 -4.86 -12.46 14.99
CA GLU A 238 -5.88 -13.04 15.88
C GLU A 238 -6.88 -11.98 16.38
N ARG A 239 -6.37 -10.82 16.79
CA ARG A 239 -7.20 -9.74 17.32
C ARG A 239 -7.99 -9.06 16.20
N VAL A 240 -7.39 -8.89 15.03
CA VAL A 240 -8.08 -8.39 13.83
C VAL A 240 -9.24 -9.30 13.45
N ARG A 241 -9.05 -10.63 13.42
CA ARG A 241 -10.14 -11.59 13.21
C ARG A 241 -11.25 -11.47 14.25
N ALA A 242 -10.89 -11.27 15.52
CA ALA A 242 -11.89 -11.09 16.57
C ALA A 242 -12.71 -9.79 16.40
N ILE A 243 -12.08 -8.69 15.99
CA ILE A 243 -12.76 -7.42 15.69
C ILE A 243 -13.68 -7.61 14.48
N ALA A 244 -13.18 -8.23 13.41
CA ALA A 244 -13.94 -8.49 12.20
C ALA A 244 -15.19 -9.36 12.50
N ALA A 245 -15.02 -10.46 13.23
CA ALA A 245 -16.13 -11.32 13.64
C ALA A 245 -17.17 -10.58 14.52
N GLN A 246 -16.73 -9.72 15.44
CA GLN A 246 -17.63 -8.90 16.27
C GLN A 246 -18.44 -7.90 15.46
N ALA A 247 -17.84 -7.37 14.39
CA ALA A 247 -18.50 -6.48 13.46
C ALA A 247 -19.32 -7.22 12.37
N GLY A 248 -19.45 -8.56 12.47
CA GLY A 248 -20.29 -9.38 11.62
C GLY A 248 -19.62 -9.98 10.38
N TYR A 249 -18.31 -9.79 10.21
CA TYR A 249 -17.54 -10.35 9.09
C TYR A 249 -17.17 -11.79 9.41
N THR A 250 -17.92 -12.75 8.88
CA THR A 250 -17.72 -14.18 9.23
C THR A 250 -17.55 -15.11 8.04
N ASP A 251 -17.94 -14.72 6.81
CA ASP A 251 -17.78 -15.52 5.58
C ASP A 251 -17.76 -14.63 4.31
N ALA A 252 -17.27 -15.21 3.19
CA ALA A 252 -16.91 -14.55 1.93
C ALA A 252 -18.12 -13.98 1.15
N THR A 253 -18.38 -12.69 1.36
CA THR A 253 -18.98 -11.79 0.37
C THR A 253 -17.96 -10.74 0.00
N THR A 254 -17.99 -10.22 -1.24
CA THR A 254 -17.19 -9.07 -1.64
C THR A 254 -17.29 -7.98 -0.58
N THR A 255 -16.15 -7.55 -0.07
CA THR A 255 -16.07 -6.48 0.95
C THR A 255 -15.35 -5.30 0.34
N VAL A 256 -15.92 -4.11 0.41
CA VAL A 256 -15.30 -2.89 -0.12
C VAL A 256 -15.09 -1.90 0.99
N SER A 257 -13.84 -1.56 1.29
CA SER A 257 -13.52 -0.48 2.23
C SER A 257 -13.36 0.86 1.53
N PHE A 258 -13.91 1.91 2.13
CA PHE A 258 -13.81 3.29 1.68
C PHE A 258 -13.71 4.26 2.87
N CYS A 259 -13.26 5.49 2.61
CA CYS A 259 -13.25 6.56 3.60
C CYS A 259 -13.50 7.92 2.93
N ASN A 260 -12.69 8.94 3.20
CA ASN A 260 -12.76 10.21 2.46
C ASN A 260 -11.94 10.17 1.16
N THR A 261 -10.69 9.66 1.20
CA THR A 261 -9.75 9.63 0.05
C THR A 261 -8.84 8.39 0.06
N GLY A 262 -9.39 7.22 0.42
CA GLY A 262 -8.70 5.92 0.36
C GLY A 262 -7.62 5.68 1.43
N HIS A 263 -7.24 6.69 2.19
CA HIS A 263 -6.15 6.64 3.18
C HIS A 263 -6.47 5.68 4.34
N TRP A 264 -7.47 5.99 5.16
CA TRP A 264 -7.85 5.12 6.28
C TRP A 264 -8.49 3.80 5.83
N ALA A 265 -9.11 3.78 4.65
CA ALA A 265 -9.70 2.57 4.09
C ALA A 265 -8.64 1.51 3.72
N ALA A 266 -7.43 1.95 3.34
CA ALA A 266 -6.32 1.04 3.10
C ALA A 266 -5.92 0.25 4.36
N ILE A 267 -6.13 0.81 5.57
CA ILE A 267 -5.91 0.09 6.83
C ILE A 267 -6.91 -1.05 6.96
N ASN A 268 -8.21 -0.76 6.78
CA ASN A 268 -9.24 -1.79 6.86
C ASN A 268 -9.02 -2.88 5.81
N TRP A 269 -8.70 -2.49 4.57
CA TRP A 269 -8.33 -3.44 3.52
C TRP A 269 -7.17 -4.32 3.98
N PHE A 270 -6.05 -3.74 4.40
CA PHE A 270 -4.86 -4.48 4.83
C PHE A 270 -5.14 -5.40 6.03
N ALA A 271 -5.88 -4.92 7.03
CA ALA A 271 -6.23 -5.70 8.20
C ALA A 271 -7.11 -6.90 7.82
N LEU A 272 -8.12 -6.70 6.98
CA LEU A 272 -9.06 -7.75 6.61
C LEU A 272 -8.45 -8.73 5.59
N SER A 273 -7.77 -8.26 4.55
CA SER A 273 -7.15 -9.12 3.53
C SER A 273 -5.88 -9.78 4.05
N GLU A 274 -4.88 -8.99 4.46
CA GLU A 274 -3.53 -9.49 4.70
C GLU A 274 -3.37 -10.14 6.08
N LEU A 275 -4.06 -9.63 7.11
CA LEU A 275 -3.90 -10.15 8.47
C LEU A 275 -4.98 -11.17 8.85
N ALA A 276 -6.24 -10.84 8.57
CA ALA A 276 -7.34 -11.75 8.89
C ALA A 276 -7.51 -12.86 7.86
N GLY A 277 -7.07 -12.64 6.60
CA GLY A 277 -7.16 -13.62 5.53
C GLY A 277 -8.55 -13.72 4.91
N TYR A 278 -9.34 -12.64 4.91
CA TYR A 278 -10.61 -12.62 4.19
C TYR A 278 -10.34 -12.47 2.69
N ASP A 279 -10.99 -13.32 1.90
CA ASP A 279 -10.97 -13.25 0.45
C ASP A 279 -11.83 -12.09 -0.08
N ASP A 280 -11.53 -11.61 -1.29
CA ASP A 280 -12.31 -10.59 -2.03
C ASP A 280 -12.59 -9.29 -1.24
N VAL A 281 -11.58 -8.83 -0.49
CA VAL A 281 -11.57 -7.51 0.13
C VAL A 281 -10.92 -6.51 -0.83
N ARG A 282 -11.67 -5.47 -1.19
CA ARG A 282 -11.28 -4.43 -2.14
C ARG A 282 -11.21 -3.07 -1.48
N LEU A 283 -10.37 -2.21 -2.03
CA LEU A 283 -10.27 -0.81 -1.66
C LEU A 283 -10.95 0.05 -2.71
N TYR A 284 -11.91 0.88 -2.27
CA TYR A 284 -12.42 2.00 -3.05
C TYR A 284 -11.66 3.28 -2.67
N ALA A 285 -10.58 3.53 -3.40
CA ALA A 285 -9.59 4.54 -3.05
C ALA A 285 -10.08 5.98 -3.29
N GLU A 286 -10.84 6.18 -4.36
CA GLU A 286 -11.44 7.44 -4.74
C GLU A 286 -12.49 7.88 -3.71
N SER A 287 -13.12 6.91 -3.02
CA SER A 287 -13.83 7.08 -1.75
C SER A 287 -14.95 8.13 -1.80
N MET A 288 -15.39 8.66 -0.65
CA MET A 288 -16.48 9.64 -0.58
C MET A 288 -16.19 10.93 -1.37
N ALA A 289 -14.92 11.30 -1.57
CA ALA A 289 -14.55 12.50 -2.34
C ALA A 289 -15.06 12.42 -3.78
N GLU A 290 -14.87 11.30 -4.48
CA GLU A 290 -15.43 11.11 -5.82
C GLU A 290 -16.91 10.78 -5.78
N TYR A 291 -17.32 9.89 -4.87
CA TYR A 291 -18.70 9.41 -4.80
C TYR A 291 -19.71 10.57 -4.64
N THR A 292 -19.40 11.49 -3.72
CA THR A 292 -20.26 12.67 -3.47
C THR A 292 -20.10 13.76 -4.53
N ALA A 293 -18.95 13.86 -5.20
CA ALA A 293 -18.77 14.77 -6.33
C ALA A 293 -19.58 14.36 -7.57
N LEU A 294 -19.94 13.09 -7.68
CA LEU A 294 -20.84 12.55 -8.71
C LEU A 294 -22.32 12.56 -8.29
N ASP A 295 -22.67 13.23 -7.19
CA ASP A 295 -24.04 13.32 -6.64
C ASP A 295 -24.71 11.95 -6.42
N LEU A 296 -23.92 10.91 -6.11
CA LEU A 296 -24.44 9.57 -5.86
C LEU A 296 -25.16 9.49 -4.49
N PRO A 297 -26.18 8.61 -4.34
CA PRO A 297 -26.98 8.54 -3.12
C PRO A 297 -26.18 8.16 -1.87
N VAL A 298 -26.38 8.93 -0.80
CA VAL A 298 -25.76 8.72 0.52
C VAL A 298 -26.83 8.62 1.61
N ASP A 299 -26.56 7.79 2.62
CA ASP A 299 -27.32 7.70 3.86
C ASP A 299 -26.76 8.67 4.91
N ASN A 300 -27.54 8.91 5.98
CA ASN A 300 -27.18 9.75 7.13
C ASN A 300 -26.85 11.22 6.80
N ALA A 301 -27.01 11.65 5.55
CA ALA A 301 -26.79 13.03 5.17
C ALA A 301 -27.77 13.96 5.92
N PRO A 302 -27.29 15.03 6.58
CA PRO A 302 -28.16 15.97 7.24
C PRO A 302 -29.08 16.65 6.23
N ASN A 303 -30.32 16.94 6.64
CA ASN A 303 -31.18 17.79 5.81
C ASN A 303 -30.55 19.18 5.61
N ARG A 304 -31.01 19.89 4.57
CA ARG A 304 -30.44 21.18 4.15
C ARG A 304 -30.38 22.23 5.25
N LEU A 305 -31.35 22.29 6.15
CA LEU A 305 -31.38 23.26 7.25
C LEU A 305 -30.33 22.92 8.31
N VAL A 306 -30.24 21.64 8.69
CA VAL A 306 -29.23 21.15 9.65
C VAL A 306 -27.83 21.34 9.07
N TYR A 307 -27.64 21.01 7.79
CA TYR A 307 -26.36 21.23 7.12
C TYR A 307 -25.97 22.70 7.11
N ALA A 308 -26.88 23.61 6.70
CA ALA A 308 -26.61 25.04 6.69
C ALA A 308 -26.24 25.57 8.07
N TYR A 309 -26.99 25.17 9.11
CA TYR A 309 -26.69 25.55 10.49
C TYR A 309 -25.29 25.06 10.93
N ARG A 310 -24.97 23.77 10.71
CA ARG A 310 -23.67 23.20 11.09
C ARG A 310 -22.52 23.84 10.31
N ALA A 311 -22.70 24.10 9.02
CA ALA A 311 -21.70 24.75 8.18
C ALA A 311 -21.43 26.18 8.66
N SER A 312 -22.47 26.94 8.99
CA SER A 312 -22.32 28.27 9.60
C SER A 312 -21.62 28.22 10.94
N ALA A 313 -21.99 27.28 11.82
CA ALA A 313 -21.35 27.12 13.13
C ALA A 313 -19.85 26.78 13.00
N ARG A 314 -19.50 25.84 12.11
CA ARG A 314 -18.12 25.47 11.82
C ARG A 314 -17.32 26.65 11.26
N TRP A 315 -17.89 27.40 10.31
CA TRP A 315 -17.27 28.61 9.77
C TRP A 315 -16.99 29.63 10.87
N VAL A 316 -17.97 29.95 11.72
CA VAL A 316 -17.79 30.87 12.86
C VAL A 316 -16.69 30.37 13.80
N SER A 317 -16.67 29.07 14.13
CA SER A 317 -15.64 28.50 15.00
C SER A 317 -14.24 28.54 14.40
N SER A 318 -14.10 28.60 13.08
CA SER A 318 -12.80 28.71 12.41
C SER A 318 -12.24 30.14 12.37
N LEU A 319 -13.03 31.15 12.76
CA LEU A 319 -12.61 32.56 12.77
C LEU A 319 -11.92 33.00 14.07
N PHE A 320 -11.96 32.17 15.11
CA PHE A 320 -11.44 32.43 16.45
C PHE A 320 -10.62 31.25 16.94
#